data_AF-A0A352YXZ7-F1
#
_entry.id   AF-A0A352YXZ7-F1
#
_cell.length_a   1.000
_cell.length_b   1.000
_cell.length_c   1.000
_cell.angle_alpha   90.00
_cell.angle_beta   90.00
_cell.angle_gamma   90.00
#
_symmetry.space_group_name_H-M   'P 1'
#
loop_
_entity.id
_entity.type
_entity.pdbx_description
1 polymer ?
#
loop_
_entity_poly.entity_id
_entity_poly.type
_entity_poly.pdbx_seq_one_letter_code
_entity_poly.pdbx_strand_id
1 'polypeptide(L)' 'MVIILKVDQQTVKDAIASGFQDFEDSIQYYCALDNKKIDVLITRNTKDYKNSEIPVMTPSDYLKMVSI' A
#
# COMPACT_ATOMS: atom_id res chain seq x y z
N MET A 1 -11.87 -15.45 1.76
CA MET A 1 -12.56 -14.58 0.76
C MET A 1 -11.60 -13.45 0.42
N VAL A 2 -11.43 -13.13 -0.87
CA VAL A 2 -10.54 -12.04 -1.32
C VAL A 2 -11.41 -10.83 -1.64
N ILE A 3 -11.00 -9.64 -1.18
CA ILE A 3 -11.67 -8.37 -1.48
C ILE A 3 -10.78 -7.61 -2.46
N ILE A 4 -11.38 -7.10 -3.54
CA ILE A 4 -10.70 -6.29 -4.55
C ILE A 4 -11.18 -4.85 -4.39
N LEU A 5 -10.26 -3.91 -4.17
CA LEU A 5 -10.56 -2.48 -4.09
C LEU A 5 -10.66 -1.88 -5.50
N LYS A 6 -11.48 -0.83 -5.64
CA LYS A 6 -11.59 -0.07 -6.89
C LYS A 6 -10.52 1.00 -6.93
N VAL A 7 -9.96 1.23 -8.12
CA VAL A 7 -9.18 2.44 -8.44
C VAL A 7 -10.17 3.46 -9.00
N ASP A 8 -10.19 4.66 -8.44
CA ASP A 8 -11.03 5.75 -8.91
C ASP A 8 -10.23 6.95 -9.40
N GLN A 9 -10.96 7.98 -9.85
CA GLN A 9 -10.33 9.19 -10.38
C GLN A 9 -9.46 9.91 -9.34
N GLN A 10 -9.84 9.88 -8.06
CA GLN A 10 -9.08 10.57 -7.01
C GLN A 10 -7.77 9.81 -6.74
N THR A 11 -7.84 8.49 -6.64
CA THR A 11 -6.67 7.61 -6.53
C THR A 11 -5.65 7.88 -7.65
N VAL A 12 -6.12 7.97 -8.90
CA VAL A 12 -5.24 8.24 -10.05
C VAL A 12 -4.62 9.63 -9.97
N LYS A 13 -5.39 10.65 -9.57
CA LYS A 13 -4.87 12.01 -9.41
C LYS A 13 -3.79 12.09 -8.32
N ASP A 14 -4.05 11.47 -7.18
CA ASP A 14 -3.12 11.45 -6.06
C ASP A 14 -1.86 10.67 -6.44
N ALA A 15 -2.02 9.55 -7.14
CA ALA A 15 -0.89 8.77 -7.63
C ALA A 15 0.02 9.54 -8.59
N ILE A 16 -0.57 10.28 -9.53
CA ILE A 16 0.18 11.15 -10.46
C ILE A 16 0.89 12.29 -9.73
N ALA A 17 0.22 12.90 -8.74
CA ALA A 17 0.78 14.00 -7.95
C ALA A 17 1.78 13.54 -6.87
N SER A 18 1.95 12.23 -6.72
CA SER A 18 2.76 11.64 -5.67
C SER A 18 4.27 11.75 -5.93
N GLY A 19 5.06 11.54 -4.88
CA GLY A 19 6.52 11.38 -4.96
C GLY A 19 6.98 9.94 -5.20
N PHE A 20 6.07 9.00 -5.48
CA PHE A 20 6.45 7.60 -5.79
C PHE A 20 7.13 7.53 -7.15
N GLN A 21 8.20 6.74 -7.24
CA GLN A 21 8.90 6.53 -8.50
C GLN A 21 8.11 5.60 -9.43
N ASP A 22 7.49 4.57 -8.87
CA ASP A 22 6.65 3.64 -9.62
C ASP A 22 5.18 4.04 -9.51
N PHE A 23 4.51 4.14 -10.66
CA PHE A 23 3.11 4.50 -10.72
C PHE A 23 2.19 3.40 -10.19
N GLU A 24 2.56 2.12 -10.36
CA GLU A 24 1.80 0.99 -9.83
C GLU A 24 1.77 1.03 -8.29
N ASP A 25 2.94 1.21 -7.67
CA ASP A 25 3.07 1.31 -6.21
C ASP A 25 2.27 2.48 -5.66
N SER A 26 2.29 3.60 -6.39
CA SER A 26 1.51 4.79 -6.02
C SER A 26 0.00 4.52 -6.03
N ILE A 27 -0.51 3.89 -7.09
CA ILE A 27 -1.94 3.50 -7.15
C ILE A 27 -2.30 2.56 -6.00
N GLN A 28 -1.47 1.54 -5.74
CA GLN A 28 -1.70 0.57 -4.67
C GLN A 28 -1.72 1.25 -3.29
N TYR A 29 -0.78 2.18 -3.06
CA TYR A 29 -0.71 2.97 -1.83
C TYR A 29 -1.96 3.81 -1.63
N TYR A 30 -2.35 4.64 -2.60
CA TYR A 30 -3.52 5.52 -2.45
C TYR A 30 -4.84 4.74 -2.36
N CYS A 31 -4.97 3.59 -3.04
CA CYS A 31 -6.12 2.69 -2.85
C CYS A 31 -6.23 2.22 -1.39
N ALA A 32 -5.11 1.83 -0.79
CA ALA A 32 -5.09 1.36 0.59
C ALA A 32 -5.34 2.50 1.58
N LEU A 33 -4.76 3.68 1.32
CA LEU A 33 -4.87 4.86 2.18
C LEU A 33 -6.31 5.37 2.27
N ASP A 34 -7.00 5.48 1.13
CA ASP A 34 -8.38 5.97 1.10
C ASP A 34 -9.38 4.98 1.74
N ASN A 35 -9.05 3.68 1.76
CA ASN A 35 -9.91 2.67 2.36
C ASN A 35 -10.05 2.81 3.89
N LYS A 36 -9.09 3.45 4.57
CA LYS A 36 -9.04 3.71 6.02
C LYS A 36 -9.14 2.48 6.95
N LYS A 37 -9.24 1.26 6.39
CA LYS A 37 -9.31 -0.01 7.13
C LYS A 37 -8.12 -0.92 6.85
N ILE A 38 -7.14 -0.45 6.07
CA ILE A 38 -5.94 -1.21 5.75
C ILE A 38 -4.84 -0.78 6.71
N ASP A 39 -4.48 -1.68 7.62
CA ASP A 39 -3.48 -1.42 8.67
C ASP A 39 -2.04 -1.65 8.21
N VAL A 40 -1.84 -2.42 7.13
CA VAL A 40 -0.52 -2.79 6.64
C VAL A 40 -0.53 -3.11 5.15
N LEU A 41 0.51 -2.69 4.44
CA LEU A 41 0.86 -3.14 3.09
C LEU A 41 1.89 -4.26 3.17
N ILE A 42 1.66 -5.35 2.45
CA ILE A 42 2.58 -6.49 2.41
C ILE A 42 3.24 -6.55 1.05
N THR A 43 4.57 -6.39 1.02
CA THR A 43 5.37 -6.45 -0.21
C THR A 43 6.77 -6.98 0.07
N ARG A 44 7.41 -7.59 -0.92
CA ARG A 44 8.83 -7.95 -0.81
C ARG A 44 9.76 -6.74 -1.00
N ASN A 45 9.21 -5.61 -1.43
CA ASN A 45 9.99 -4.44 -1.85
C ASN A 45 9.64 -3.19 -1.03
N THR A 46 9.85 -3.26 0.29
CA THR A 46 9.47 -2.18 1.22
C THR A 46 10.17 -0.84 0.94
N LYS A 47 11.33 -0.88 0.28
CA LYS A 47 12.11 0.32 -0.06
C LYS A 47 11.42 1.26 -1.06
N ASP A 48 10.38 0.82 -1.76
CA ASP A 48 9.67 1.67 -2.73
C ASP A 48 8.54 2.47 -2.06
N TYR A 49 8.25 2.16 -0.79
CA TYR A 49 7.19 2.77 0.02
C TYR A 49 7.74 3.67 1.15
N LYS A 50 8.88 4.34 0.94
CA LYS A 50 9.61 5.08 2.00
C LYS A 50 8.78 6.18 2.68
N ASN A 51 7.83 6.76 1.95
CA ASN A 51 6.97 7.85 2.41
C ASN A 51 5.55 7.37 2.76
N SER A 52 5.35 6.06 2.92
CA SER A 52 4.04 5.49 3.23
C SER A 52 3.61 5.84 4.65
N GLU A 53 2.40 6.37 4.80
CA GLU A 53 1.74 6.55 6.10
C GLU A 53 1.25 5.21 6.67
N ILE A 54 0.98 4.24 5.79
CA ILE A 54 0.58 2.88 6.15
C ILE A 54 1.85 2.07 6.41
N PRO A 55 1.94 1.31 7.52
CA PRO A 55 3.02 0.37 7.75
C PRO A 55 3.23 -0.56 6.55
N VAL A 56 4.50 -0.76 6.16
CA VAL A 56 4.85 -1.65 5.04
C VAL A 56 5.79 -2.74 5.53
N MET A 57 5.42 -3.99 5.29
CA MET A 57 6.14 -5.16 5.82
C MET A 57 6.42 -6.18 4.73
N THR A 58 7.49 -6.96 4.92
CA THR A 58 7.64 -8.20 4.15
C THR A 58 6.66 -9.26 4.65
N PRO A 59 6.28 -10.25 3.81
CA PRO A 59 5.47 -11.37 4.27
C PRO A 59 6.07 -12.09 5.48
N SER A 60 7.40 -12.22 5.53
CA SER A 60 8.10 -12.85 6.66
C SER A 60 7.96 -12.05 7.95
N ASP A 61 8.09 -10.72 7.87
CA ASP A 61 7.94 -9.84 9.04
C ASP A 61 6.51 -9.84 9.54
N TYR A 62 5.54 -9.76 8.63
CA TYR A 62 4.13 -9.83 8.98
C TYR A 62 3.78 -11.17 9.65
N LEU A 63 4.26 -12.30 9.10
CA LEU A 63 4.02 -13.63 9.69
C LEU A 63 4.61 -13.76 11.09
N LYS A 64 5.80 -13.19 11.36
CA LYS A 64 6.39 -13.17 12.71
C LYS A 64 5.59 -12.30 13.70
N MET A 65 4.94 -11.25 13.22
CA MET A 65 4.11 -10.38 14.06
C MET A 65 2.80 -11.07 14.47
N VAL A 66 2.20 -11.84 13.57
CA VAL A 66 0.89 -12.49 13.80
C VAL A 66 0.99 -13.91 14.35
N SER A 67 2.13 -14.58 14.16
CA SER A 67 2.41 -15.90 14.72
C SER A 67 3.04 -15.71 16.10
N ILE A 68 2.25 -15.93 17.14
CA ILE A 68 2.71 -15.98 18.54
C ILE A 68 3.67 -17.16 18.72
#